data_AF-M4TBK7-F1
#
_entry.id   AF-M4TBK7-F1
#
_cell.length_a   1.000
_cell.length_b   1.000
_cell.length_c   1.000
_cell.angle_alpha   90.00
_cell.angle_beta   90.00
_cell.angle_gamma   90.00
#
_symmetry.space_group_name_H-M   'P 1'
#
loop_
_entity.id
_entity.type
_entity.pdbx_description
1 polymer ?
#
loop_
_entity_poly.entity_id
_entity_poly.type
_entity_poly.pdbx_seq_one_letter_code
_entity_poly.pdbx_strand_id
1 'polypeptide(L)'
;VTSKEAIAAVEERSNAPAFHKICTILAAEDTEVPIGQEKTTDKDKLLDMIQQLNHTSSEQTWHNEFKTTTGTDNWRDAIPERYGGDGKWQAMYPTWLKTAKEREADTEHAAAKKVGEDGLNDQQKALLRPNVQQLAARAHDIRQQSLTLAQLEQSDDAKHARMLLKEAAYGGHDKTRDNAKHTDIFAVTCTSTPHNCCKEDSNQNPPQTAAGVIMCLCTADYSKTKMYVSPQTELSQWSDPARNHEAEWPKLKVFCAPKLHTERPEEAVSGALESLLSNLHYSSNKLYLGAWQSTPCRTGSGDGFCVSYTASAADDTSNIDKQPWVEKTRLAVTALRRSRQAATEAKQLKRQLATIVGELAAAAQAAKNMNTKTINTEKTAPTSTNKLNADCDEHKSNKNTCESTDKCE
;
A
#
# COMPACT_ATOMS: atom_id res chain seq x y z
N VAL A 1 -53.55 -27.65 23.56
CA VAL A 1 -53.40 -26.54 22.60
C VAL A 1 -52.34 -25.61 23.15
N THR A 2 -51.08 -25.84 22.77
CA THR A 2 -49.97 -24.94 23.13
C THR A 2 -50.10 -23.67 22.30
N SER A 3 -50.27 -22.53 22.97
CA SER A 3 -50.23 -21.22 22.33
C SER A 3 -48.89 -21.08 21.60
N LYS A 4 -48.92 -21.08 20.26
CA LYS A 4 -47.84 -20.54 19.46
C LYS A 4 -47.67 -19.10 19.92
N GLU A 5 -46.57 -18.78 20.60
CA GLU A 5 -46.16 -17.40 20.79
C GLU A 5 -46.18 -16.74 19.42
N ALA A 6 -46.94 -15.66 19.29
CA ALA A 6 -46.95 -14.87 18.06
C ALA A 6 -45.53 -14.33 17.89
N ILE A 7 -44.83 -14.75 16.85
CA ILE A 7 -43.52 -14.19 16.51
C ILE A 7 -43.80 -12.72 16.13
N ALA A 8 -43.20 -11.78 16.85
CA ALA A 8 -43.50 -10.35 16.70
C ALA A 8 -42.91 -9.79 15.40
N ALA A 9 -43.76 -9.20 14.56
CA ALA A 9 -43.42 -8.57 13.28
C ALA A 9 -42.22 -7.60 13.38
N VAL A 10 -41.48 -7.42 12.29
CA VAL A 10 -40.35 -6.47 12.26
C VAL A 10 -40.82 -5.06 12.65
N GLU A 11 -40.09 -4.44 13.57
CA GLU A 11 -40.36 -3.10 14.04
C GLU A 11 -39.92 -2.05 13.01
N GLU A 12 -40.64 -0.93 12.94
CA GLU A 12 -40.18 0.22 12.18
C GLU A 12 -38.80 0.67 12.67
N ARG A 13 -37.99 1.22 11.77
CA ARG A 13 -36.60 1.67 12.00
C ARG A 13 -35.59 0.57 12.31
N SER A 14 -35.97 -0.71 12.30
CA SER A 14 -35.02 -1.83 12.53
C SER A 14 -33.82 -1.83 11.57
N ASN A 15 -33.96 -1.25 10.37
CA ASN A 15 -32.89 -1.16 9.38
C ASN A 15 -32.08 0.15 9.45
N ALA A 16 -32.33 1.05 10.39
CA ALA A 16 -31.58 2.30 10.51
C ALA A 16 -30.05 2.10 10.61
N PRO A 17 -29.53 1.15 11.41
CA PRO A 17 -28.08 0.90 11.47
C PRO A 17 -27.52 0.44 10.12
N ALA A 18 -28.14 -0.54 9.48
CA ALA A 18 -27.71 -1.05 8.18
C ALA A 18 -27.77 0.05 7.11
N PHE A 19 -28.84 0.85 7.09
CA PHE A 19 -29.00 1.98 6.19
C PHE A 19 -27.85 2.98 6.31
N HIS A 20 -27.46 3.37 7.54
CA HIS A 20 -26.35 4.32 7.75
C HIS A 20 -25.00 3.77 7.25
N LYS A 21 -24.76 2.47 7.42
CA LYS A 21 -23.55 1.83 6.89
C LYS A 21 -23.55 1.79 5.37
N ILE A 22 -24.69 1.46 4.75
CA ILE A 22 -24.78 1.46 3.28
C ILE A 22 -24.67 2.88 2.72
N CYS A 23 -25.27 3.89 3.38
CA CYS A 23 -25.06 5.30 3.02
C CYS A 23 -23.59 5.73 3.08
N THR A 24 -22.78 5.14 3.98
CA THR A 24 -21.34 5.41 4.03
C THR A 24 -20.65 4.91 2.76
N ILE A 25 -21.05 3.76 2.23
CA ILE A 25 -20.54 3.20 0.98
C ILE A 25 -20.99 4.09 -0.20
N LEU A 26 -22.27 4.49 -0.24
CA LEU A 26 -22.78 5.38 -1.29
C LEU A 26 -22.06 6.72 -1.31
N ALA A 27 -21.89 7.37 -0.16
CA ALA A 27 -21.21 8.67 -0.06
C ALA A 27 -19.74 8.63 -0.53
N ALA A 28 -19.13 7.44 -0.58
CA ALA A 28 -17.75 7.31 -1.03
C ALA A 28 -17.59 7.56 -2.55
N GLU A 29 -18.66 7.47 -3.36
CA GLU A 29 -18.57 7.65 -4.82
C GLU A 29 -18.09 9.04 -5.25
N ASP A 30 -18.48 10.06 -4.49
CA ASP A 30 -18.23 11.48 -4.75
C ASP A 30 -17.27 12.07 -3.70
N THR A 31 -16.66 11.20 -2.88
CA THR A 31 -15.57 11.59 -2.00
C THR A 31 -14.26 11.55 -2.77
N GLU A 32 -13.59 12.69 -2.87
CA GLU A 32 -12.23 12.73 -3.38
C GLU A 32 -11.33 11.92 -2.45
N VAL A 33 -10.73 10.85 -2.97
CA VAL A 33 -9.75 10.07 -2.23
C VAL A 33 -8.37 10.38 -2.81
N PRO A 34 -7.51 11.11 -2.07
CA PRO A 34 -6.16 11.34 -2.54
C PRO A 34 -5.41 10.00 -2.59
N ILE A 35 -4.98 9.61 -3.79
CA ILE A 35 -3.94 8.59 -3.95
C ILE A 35 -2.60 9.20 -3.55
N GLY A 36 -1.67 8.35 -3.10
CA GLY A 36 -0.33 8.81 -2.81
C GLY A 36 0.32 9.46 -4.03
N GLN A 37 1.04 10.56 -3.83
CA GLN A 37 1.80 11.23 -4.87
C GLN A 37 3.18 11.65 -4.35
N GLU A 38 3.86 10.78 -3.61
CA GLU A 38 5.21 11.08 -3.15
C GLU A 38 6.12 11.27 -4.38
N LYS A 39 6.51 12.52 -4.62
CA LYS A 39 7.26 12.92 -5.82
C LYS A 39 8.57 12.13 -5.88
N THR A 40 8.68 11.27 -6.87
CA THR A 40 9.90 10.49 -7.14
C THR A 40 11.09 11.40 -7.38
N THR A 41 10.90 12.58 -8.00
CA THR A 41 11.97 13.49 -8.40
C THR A 41 12.92 13.91 -7.27
N ASP A 42 12.44 14.18 -6.06
CA ASP A 42 13.32 14.58 -4.95
C ASP A 42 14.16 13.41 -4.44
N LYS A 43 13.54 12.23 -4.42
CA LYS A 43 14.19 10.98 -4.03
C LYS A 43 15.25 10.58 -5.05
N ASP A 44 14.92 10.69 -6.34
CA ASP A 44 15.81 10.39 -7.45
C ASP A 44 17.04 11.30 -7.42
N LYS A 45 16.87 12.60 -7.11
CA LYS A 45 18.00 13.52 -6.90
C LYS A 45 18.93 13.08 -5.78
N LEU A 46 18.40 12.58 -4.65
CA LEU A 46 19.23 12.07 -3.55
C LEU A 46 19.97 10.80 -3.97
N LEU A 47 19.29 9.89 -4.66
CA LEU A 47 19.89 8.66 -5.18
C LEU A 47 21.01 8.95 -6.19
N ASP A 48 20.76 9.83 -7.15
CA ASP A 48 21.73 10.22 -8.17
C ASP A 48 22.95 10.89 -7.54
N MET A 49 22.75 11.78 -6.56
CA MET A 49 23.84 12.38 -5.78
C MET A 49 24.68 11.34 -5.04
N ILE A 50 24.06 10.36 -4.37
CA ILE A 50 24.80 9.28 -3.67
C ILE A 50 25.62 8.45 -4.66
N GLN A 51 25.06 8.11 -5.83
CA GLN A 51 25.81 7.40 -6.86
C GLN A 51 26.96 8.25 -7.41
N GLN A 52 26.76 9.56 -7.58
CA GLN A 52 27.81 10.48 -8.03
C GLN A 52 28.97 10.55 -7.03
N LEU A 53 28.69 10.58 -5.73
CA LEU A 53 29.71 10.53 -4.68
C LEU A 53 30.47 9.20 -4.68
N ASN A 54 29.75 8.09 -4.84
CA ASN A 54 30.36 6.77 -4.99
C ASN A 54 31.28 6.69 -6.21
N HIS A 55 30.84 7.21 -7.36
CA HIS A 55 31.67 7.27 -8.55
C HIS A 55 32.91 8.15 -8.31
N THR A 56 32.75 9.30 -7.65
CA THR A 56 33.85 10.25 -7.38
C THR A 56 34.94 9.70 -6.47
N SER A 57 34.55 8.89 -5.49
CA SER A 57 35.46 8.26 -4.52
C SER A 57 36.11 6.97 -5.03
N SER A 58 35.67 6.46 -6.19
CA SER A 58 36.24 5.26 -6.82
C SER A 58 37.61 5.50 -7.45
N GLU A 59 38.34 4.41 -7.66
CA GLU A 59 39.66 4.42 -8.30
C GLU A 59 39.60 4.67 -9.80
N GLN A 60 40.72 5.12 -10.37
CA GLN A 60 40.84 5.34 -11.82
C GLN A 60 40.56 4.06 -12.63
N THR A 61 40.92 2.89 -12.10
CA THR A 61 40.63 1.59 -12.72
C THR A 61 39.13 1.37 -12.91
N TRP A 62 38.31 1.79 -11.94
CA TRP A 62 36.85 1.77 -12.04
C TRP A 62 36.33 2.76 -13.08
N HIS A 63 36.86 3.98 -13.13
CA HIS A 63 36.44 4.97 -14.14
C HIS A 63 36.71 4.50 -15.56
N ASN A 64 37.84 3.81 -15.77
CA ASN A 64 38.24 3.28 -17.08
C ASN A 64 37.25 2.22 -17.62
N GLU A 65 36.45 1.58 -16.76
CA GLU A 65 35.43 0.61 -17.17
C GLU A 65 34.34 1.22 -18.06
N PHE A 66 34.06 2.51 -17.87
CA PHE A 66 32.99 3.23 -18.57
C PHE A 66 33.46 3.93 -19.85
N LYS A 67 34.75 3.79 -20.21
CA LYS A 67 35.34 4.43 -21.38
C LYS A 67 35.88 3.40 -22.38
N THR A 68 35.82 3.73 -23.67
CA THR A 68 36.44 2.94 -24.75
C THR A 68 37.90 3.31 -24.93
N THR A 69 38.24 4.59 -24.75
CA THR A 69 39.59 5.17 -24.77
C THR A 69 39.67 6.34 -23.79
N THR A 70 40.88 6.80 -23.49
CA THR A 70 41.09 8.00 -22.64
C THR A 70 40.55 9.26 -23.32
N GLY A 71 39.88 10.14 -22.57
CA GLY A 71 39.38 11.43 -23.07
C GLY A 71 37.89 11.65 -22.78
N THR A 72 37.43 12.86 -23.09
CA THR A 72 36.02 13.26 -22.95
C THR A 72 35.16 12.54 -23.98
N ASP A 73 33.92 12.22 -23.63
CA ASP A 73 32.91 11.63 -24.53
C ASP A 73 33.20 10.23 -25.13
N ASN A 74 34.32 9.60 -24.77
CA ASN A 74 34.66 8.24 -25.20
C ASN A 74 33.90 7.15 -24.41
N TRP A 75 32.57 7.25 -24.32
CA TRP A 75 31.73 6.38 -23.49
C TRP A 75 31.60 4.96 -24.02
N ARG A 76 31.58 3.99 -23.10
CA ARG A 76 31.27 2.60 -23.39
C ARG A 76 29.81 2.31 -23.08
N ASP A 77 28.95 2.33 -24.08
CA ASP A 77 27.50 2.15 -23.86
C ASP A 77 27.10 0.70 -23.51
N ALA A 78 27.90 -0.29 -23.91
CA ALA A 78 27.68 -1.70 -23.58
C ALA A 78 28.52 -2.15 -22.37
N ILE A 79 27.96 -3.02 -21.53
CA ILE A 79 28.70 -3.66 -20.44
C ILE A 79 29.96 -4.37 -20.98
N PRO A 80 31.13 -4.23 -20.34
CA PRO A 80 32.32 -4.99 -20.72
C PRO A 80 32.08 -6.49 -20.69
N GLU A 81 32.52 -7.22 -21.72
CA GLU A 81 32.27 -8.67 -21.88
C GLU A 81 32.68 -9.48 -20.64
N ARG A 82 33.78 -9.11 -19.97
CA ARG A 82 34.26 -9.75 -18.74
C ARG A 82 33.26 -9.74 -17.58
N TYR A 83 32.31 -8.80 -17.59
CA TYR A 83 31.23 -8.68 -16.60
C TYR A 83 29.89 -9.18 -17.14
N GLY A 84 29.85 -9.72 -18.36
CA GLY A 84 28.62 -10.16 -19.02
C GLY A 84 27.88 -11.28 -18.29
N GLY A 85 28.53 -12.01 -17.38
CA GLY A 85 27.90 -13.01 -16.51
C GLY A 85 27.59 -12.53 -15.09
N ASP A 86 27.95 -11.29 -14.72
CA ASP A 86 27.73 -10.76 -13.38
C ASP A 86 26.38 -10.02 -13.32
N GLY A 87 25.41 -10.61 -12.60
CA GLY A 87 24.07 -10.06 -12.49
C GLY A 87 24.00 -8.67 -11.85
N LYS A 88 24.94 -8.32 -10.96
CA LYS A 88 25.01 -6.98 -10.35
C LYS A 88 25.51 -5.98 -11.37
N TRP A 89 26.55 -6.31 -12.13
CA TRP A 89 27.02 -5.45 -13.21
C TRP A 89 25.95 -5.25 -14.28
N GLN A 90 25.27 -6.32 -14.70
CA GLN A 90 24.17 -6.21 -15.66
C GLN A 90 23.06 -5.25 -15.17
N ALA A 91 22.65 -5.36 -13.91
CA ALA A 91 21.62 -4.51 -13.33
C ALA A 91 22.07 -3.05 -13.15
N MET A 92 23.33 -2.83 -12.77
CA MET A 92 23.82 -1.51 -12.34
C MET A 92 24.58 -0.73 -13.39
N TYR A 93 25.10 -1.38 -14.44
CA TYR A 93 25.89 -0.71 -15.47
C TYR A 93 25.18 0.52 -16.08
N PRO A 94 23.87 0.49 -16.42
CA PRO A 94 23.18 1.68 -16.93
C PRO A 94 23.18 2.83 -15.92
N THR A 95 23.01 2.53 -14.62
CA THR A 95 23.08 3.55 -13.56
C THR A 95 24.48 4.12 -13.46
N TRP A 96 25.51 3.28 -13.37
CA TRP A 96 26.89 3.74 -13.20
C TRP A 96 27.39 4.52 -14.41
N LEU A 97 27.04 4.10 -15.63
CA LEU A 97 27.37 4.81 -16.85
C LEU A 97 26.68 6.18 -16.90
N LYS A 98 25.38 6.26 -16.57
CA LYS A 98 24.65 7.53 -16.45
C LYS A 98 25.37 8.46 -15.45
N THR A 99 25.69 7.95 -14.27
CA THR A 99 26.40 8.72 -13.23
C THR A 99 27.78 9.17 -13.69
N ALA A 100 28.53 8.34 -14.42
CA ALA A 100 29.84 8.70 -14.97
C ALA A 100 29.71 9.86 -15.98
N LYS A 101 28.71 9.78 -16.88
CA LYS A 101 28.38 10.84 -17.86
C LYS A 101 28.02 12.16 -17.15
N GLU A 102 27.13 12.09 -16.16
CA GLU A 102 26.70 13.26 -15.38
C GLU A 102 27.86 13.87 -14.58
N ARG A 103 28.76 13.04 -14.05
CA ARG A 103 29.95 13.52 -13.34
C ARG A 103 30.96 14.21 -14.25
N GLU A 104 31.19 13.71 -15.46
CA GLU A 104 32.07 14.37 -16.45
C GLU A 104 31.51 15.74 -16.85
N ALA A 105 30.18 15.88 -16.91
CA ALA A 105 29.51 17.15 -17.19
C ALA A 105 29.44 18.10 -15.97
N ASP A 106 29.51 17.59 -14.73
CA ASP A 106 29.46 18.38 -13.49
C ASP A 106 30.81 19.05 -13.18
N THR A 107 31.11 20.13 -13.91
CA THR A 107 32.30 20.97 -13.71
C THR A 107 32.30 21.70 -12.36
N GLU A 108 31.14 21.87 -11.74
CA GLU A 108 30.99 22.52 -10.44
C GLU A 108 31.24 21.57 -9.27
N HIS A 109 31.34 20.26 -9.51
CA HIS A 109 31.48 19.24 -8.47
C HIS A 109 30.43 19.38 -7.35
N ALA A 110 29.20 19.71 -7.72
CA ALA A 110 28.16 20.15 -6.79
C ALA A 110 27.88 19.12 -5.69
N ALA A 111 27.82 17.83 -6.05
CA ALA A 111 27.62 16.74 -5.09
C ALA A 111 28.79 16.65 -4.08
N ALA A 112 30.02 16.65 -4.57
CA ALA A 112 31.22 16.53 -3.72
C ALA A 112 31.37 17.74 -2.79
N LYS A 113 31.12 18.96 -3.30
CA LYS A 113 31.10 20.19 -2.48
C LYS A 113 30.05 20.11 -1.38
N LYS A 114 28.85 19.61 -1.70
CA LYS A 114 27.73 19.51 -0.75
C LYS A 114 28.01 18.63 0.46
N VAL A 115 28.79 17.57 0.30
CA VAL A 115 29.18 16.68 1.41
C VAL A 115 30.59 16.97 1.95
N GLY A 116 31.32 17.93 1.37
CA GLY A 116 32.69 18.25 1.78
C GLY A 116 33.75 17.24 1.32
N GLU A 117 33.46 16.45 0.30
CA GLU A 117 34.42 15.56 -0.39
C GLU A 117 35.31 16.31 -1.38
N ASP A 118 34.92 17.52 -1.78
CA ASP A 118 35.70 18.32 -2.71
C ASP A 118 37.06 18.71 -2.10
N GLY A 119 38.12 18.51 -2.89
CA GLY A 119 39.50 18.75 -2.47
C GLY A 119 40.15 17.67 -1.59
N LEU A 120 39.49 16.53 -1.33
CA LEU A 120 40.16 15.39 -0.70
C LEU A 120 41.28 14.83 -1.59
N ASN A 121 42.43 14.53 -0.99
CA ASN A 121 43.54 13.87 -1.68
C ASN A 121 43.29 12.35 -1.83
N ASP A 122 44.14 11.65 -2.59
CA ASP A 122 43.96 10.24 -2.91
C ASP A 122 43.97 9.32 -1.67
N GLN A 123 44.78 9.62 -0.66
CA GLN A 123 44.79 8.85 0.59
C GLN A 123 43.48 9.04 1.37
N GLN A 124 42.99 10.27 1.44
CA GLN A 124 41.72 10.59 2.10
C GLN A 124 40.53 9.95 1.36
N LYS A 125 40.52 9.96 0.02
CA LYS A 125 39.54 9.25 -0.79
C LYS A 125 39.61 7.74 -0.56
N ALA A 126 40.80 7.16 -0.46
CA ALA A 126 40.97 5.73 -0.16
C ALA A 126 40.37 5.34 1.20
N LEU A 127 40.51 6.20 2.22
CA LEU A 127 39.89 5.99 3.54
C LEU A 127 38.37 6.15 3.54
N LEU A 128 37.87 7.08 2.72
CA LEU A 128 36.43 7.34 2.60
C LEU A 128 35.69 6.25 1.81
N ARG A 129 36.35 5.67 0.80
CA ARG A 129 35.74 4.78 -0.20
C ARG A 129 34.93 3.61 0.37
N PRO A 130 35.39 2.84 1.38
CA PRO A 130 34.59 1.73 1.91
C PRO A 130 33.24 2.20 2.48
N ASN A 131 33.22 3.34 3.17
CA ASN A 131 31.99 3.91 3.71
C ASN A 131 31.05 4.36 2.60
N VAL A 132 31.58 5.04 1.58
CA VAL A 132 30.75 5.51 0.44
C VAL A 132 30.16 4.32 -0.31
N GLN A 133 30.94 3.25 -0.54
CA GLN A 133 30.46 2.05 -1.21
C GLN A 133 29.35 1.34 -0.41
N GLN A 134 29.51 1.22 0.91
CA GLN A 134 28.49 0.65 1.79
C GLN A 134 27.19 1.46 1.75
N LEU A 135 27.30 2.79 1.83
CA LEU A 135 26.16 3.70 1.82
C LEU A 135 25.46 3.76 0.45
N ALA A 136 26.24 3.68 -0.63
CA ALA A 136 25.70 3.59 -1.99
C ALA A 136 24.98 2.26 -2.26
N ALA A 137 25.45 1.15 -1.66
CA ALA A 137 24.75 -0.13 -1.70
C ALA A 137 23.40 -0.06 -0.98
N ARG A 138 23.36 0.53 0.24
CA ARG A 138 22.09 0.78 0.94
C ARG A 138 21.13 1.66 0.14
N ALA A 139 21.65 2.72 -0.48
CA ALA A 139 20.85 3.59 -1.34
C ALA A 139 20.29 2.86 -2.57
N HIS A 140 21.05 1.90 -3.12
CA HIS A 140 20.56 1.03 -4.19
C HIS A 140 19.38 0.16 -3.74
N ASP A 141 19.45 -0.46 -2.56
CA ASP A 141 18.34 -1.26 -2.04
C ASP A 141 17.08 -0.40 -1.84
N ILE A 142 17.26 0.84 -1.35
CA ILE A 142 16.19 1.83 -1.25
C ILE A 142 15.59 2.16 -2.63
N ARG A 143 16.40 2.25 -3.69
CA ARG A 143 15.92 2.45 -5.06
C ARG A 143 15.04 1.30 -5.52
N GLN A 144 15.41 0.06 -5.22
CA GLN A 144 14.60 -1.11 -5.61
C GLN A 144 13.25 -1.11 -4.88
N GLN A 145 13.26 -0.93 -3.56
CA GLN A 145 12.04 -0.81 -2.75
C GLN A 145 11.14 0.33 -3.27
N SER A 146 11.76 1.44 -3.64
CA SER A 146 11.07 2.61 -4.19
C SER A 146 10.31 2.36 -5.49
N LEU A 147 10.77 1.44 -6.34
CA LEU A 147 10.08 1.09 -7.59
C LEU A 147 8.79 0.32 -7.30
N THR A 148 8.84 -0.65 -6.39
CA THR A 148 7.66 -1.41 -5.95
C THR A 148 6.64 -0.50 -5.28
N LEU A 149 7.09 0.42 -4.42
CA LEU A 149 6.19 1.37 -3.76
C LEU A 149 5.52 2.31 -4.76
N ALA A 150 6.24 2.79 -5.77
CA ALA A 150 5.66 3.63 -6.81
C ALA A 150 4.54 2.91 -7.59
N GLN A 151 4.69 1.61 -7.85
CA GLN A 151 3.65 0.80 -8.50
C GLN A 151 2.41 0.63 -7.62
N LEU A 152 2.58 0.42 -6.32
CA LEU A 152 1.47 0.30 -5.36
C LEU A 152 0.75 1.63 -5.12
N GLU A 153 1.52 2.71 -5.05
CA GLU A 153 1.03 4.08 -4.89
C GLU A 153 0.12 4.50 -6.06
N GLN A 154 0.47 4.06 -7.27
CA GLN A 154 -0.17 4.43 -8.53
C GLN A 154 -0.80 3.25 -9.27
N SER A 155 -1.26 2.22 -8.53
CA SER A 155 -1.91 1.06 -9.15
C SER A 155 -3.17 1.47 -9.91
N ASP A 156 -3.53 0.70 -10.93
CA ASP A 156 -4.72 1.00 -11.75
C ASP A 156 -6.00 0.98 -10.89
N ASP A 157 -6.11 0.03 -9.97
CA ASP A 157 -7.24 -0.02 -9.02
C ASP A 157 -7.29 1.24 -8.13
N ALA A 158 -6.14 1.78 -7.70
CA ALA A 158 -6.11 2.99 -6.88
C ALA A 158 -6.55 4.22 -7.70
N LYS A 159 -6.06 4.33 -8.95
CA LYS A 159 -6.48 5.38 -9.90
C LYS A 159 -7.96 5.30 -10.25
N HIS A 160 -8.49 4.07 -10.30
CA HIS A 160 -9.88 3.79 -10.66
C HIS A 160 -10.79 3.53 -9.45
N ALA A 161 -10.30 3.74 -8.22
CA ALA A 161 -11.05 3.44 -7.00
C ALA A 161 -12.42 4.13 -6.96
N ARG A 162 -12.50 5.38 -7.45
CA ARG A 162 -13.78 6.10 -7.56
C ARG A 162 -14.75 5.41 -8.51
N MET A 163 -14.27 4.91 -9.65
CA MET A 163 -15.13 4.19 -10.60
C MET A 163 -15.61 2.86 -10.01
N LEU A 164 -14.73 2.14 -9.32
CA LEU A 164 -15.10 0.92 -8.59
C LEU A 164 -16.18 1.19 -7.54
N LEU A 165 -16.05 2.29 -6.77
CA LEU A 165 -17.06 2.71 -5.80
C LEU A 165 -18.39 3.11 -6.45
N LYS A 166 -18.36 3.78 -7.62
CA LYS A 166 -19.56 4.08 -8.41
C LYS A 166 -20.27 2.83 -8.90
N GLU A 167 -19.51 1.88 -9.42
CA GLU A 167 -20.05 0.59 -9.85
C GLU A 167 -20.62 -0.21 -8.68
N ALA A 168 -19.95 -0.18 -7.51
CA ALA A 168 -20.49 -0.80 -6.30
C ALA A 168 -21.79 -0.14 -5.82
N ALA A 169 -21.86 1.20 -5.91
CA ALA A 169 -22.98 1.98 -5.44
C ALA A 169 -24.19 1.92 -6.37
N TYR A 170 -23.96 2.01 -7.69
CA TYR A 170 -24.97 2.32 -8.70
C TYR A 170 -24.89 1.47 -9.97
N GLY A 171 -23.94 0.53 -10.07
CA GLY A 171 -23.91 -0.48 -11.14
C GLY A 171 -23.18 -0.07 -12.41
N GLY A 172 -22.66 1.16 -12.49
CA GLY A 172 -21.83 1.62 -13.59
C GLY A 172 -20.94 2.80 -13.19
N HIS A 173 -19.81 2.98 -13.89
CA HIS A 173 -18.86 4.07 -13.60
C HIS A 173 -19.40 5.46 -13.99
N ASP A 174 -20.38 5.50 -14.91
CA ASP A 174 -21.09 6.70 -15.36
C ASP A 174 -22.38 6.95 -14.54
N LYS A 175 -22.73 6.03 -13.65
CA LYS A 175 -23.91 6.12 -12.80
C LYS A 175 -23.61 6.92 -11.55
N THR A 176 -24.64 7.59 -11.07
CA THR A 176 -24.65 8.39 -9.84
C THR A 176 -25.97 8.16 -9.12
N ARG A 177 -26.04 8.67 -7.90
CA ARG A 177 -27.32 8.72 -7.15
C ARG A 177 -28.48 9.38 -7.90
N ASP A 178 -28.23 10.20 -8.93
CA ASP A 178 -29.25 10.96 -9.64
C ASP A 178 -29.74 10.32 -10.94
N ASN A 179 -28.90 9.53 -11.61
CA ASN A 179 -29.23 8.98 -12.93
C ASN A 179 -29.35 7.44 -12.95
N ALA A 180 -29.02 6.75 -11.85
CA ALA A 180 -29.10 5.30 -11.76
C ALA A 180 -30.55 4.83 -11.92
N LYS A 181 -30.76 3.89 -12.85
CA LYS A 181 -32.05 3.27 -13.16
C LYS A 181 -32.20 1.94 -12.45
N HIS A 182 -33.41 1.40 -12.45
CA HIS A 182 -33.73 0.07 -11.92
C HIS A 182 -32.77 -1.01 -12.43
N THR A 183 -32.54 -1.03 -13.75
CA THR A 183 -31.67 -2.01 -14.42
C THR A 183 -30.18 -1.83 -14.12
N ASP A 184 -29.79 -0.68 -13.57
CA ASP A 184 -28.40 -0.44 -13.16
C ASP A 184 -28.18 -0.99 -11.74
N ILE A 185 -29.19 -0.90 -10.86
CA ILE A 185 -29.05 -1.24 -9.44
C ILE A 185 -29.44 -2.68 -9.08
N PHE A 186 -30.32 -3.30 -9.88
CA PHE A 186 -30.79 -4.66 -9.69
C PHE A 186 -30.37 -5.58 -10.84
N ALA A 187 -30.23 -6.86 -10.53
CA ALA A 187 -30.05 -7.88 -11.55
C ALA A 187 -31.26 -7.96 -12.49
N VAL A 188 -31.03 -8.42 -13.72
CA VAL A 188 -32.08 -8.56 -14.76
C VAL A 188 -33.27 -9.43 -14.34
N THR A 189 -33.09 -10.29 -13.33
CA THR A 189 -34.13 -11.17 -12.80
C THR A 189 -35.12 -10.43 -11.88
N CYS A 190 -34.76 -9.24 -11.40
CA CYS A 190 -35.61 -8.35 -10.63
C CYS A 190 -36.58 -7.58 -11.54
N THR A 191 -37.84 -8.04 -11.57
CA THR A 191 -38.89 -7.45 -12.40
C THR A 191 -39.96 -6.76 -11.53
N SER A 192 -41.18 -7.28 -11.49
CA SER A 192 -42.34 -6.65 -10.84
C SER A 192 -42.60 -7.15 -9.42
N THR A 193 -41.79 -8.06 -8.89
CA THR A 193 -42.02 -8.66 -7.56
C THR A 193 -40.86 -8.34 -6.62
N PRO A 194 -41.08 -7.56 -5.53
CA PRO A 194 -40.04 -7.18 -4.58
C PRO A 194 -39.27 -8.36 -3.98
N HIS A 195 -39.97 -9.44 -3.66
CA HIS A 195 -39.38 -10.68 -3.18
C HIS A 195 -38.29 -11.23 -4.13
N ASN A 196 -38.52 -11.17 -5.44
CA ASN A 196 -37.59 -11.67 -6.45
C ASN A 196 -36.35 -10.77 -6.59
N CYS A 197 -36.47 -9.48 -6.26
CA CYS A 197 -35.37 -8.53 -6.30
C CYS A 197 -34.41 -8.65 -5.11
N CYS A 198 -34.88 -9.23 -4.00
CA CYS A 198 -34.18 -9.20 -2.71
C CYS A 198 -33.75 -10.58 -2.24
N LYS A 199 -33.53 -11.52 -3.17
CA LYS A 199 -33.11 -12.87 -2.84
C LYS A 199 -32.15 -13.45 -3.86
N GLU A 200 -31.33 -14.35 -3.36
CA GLU A 200 -30.61 -15.34 -4.13
C GLU A 200 -31.36 -16.68 -4.08
N ASP A 201 -31.59 -17.26 -5.25
CA ASP A 201 -31.98 -18.65 -5.48
C ASP A 201 -31.57 -19.09 -6.90
N SER A 202 -31.99 -20.29 -7.35
CA SER A 202 -31.58 -20.84 -8.65
C SER A 202 -31.94 -19.97 -9.87
N ASN A 203 -32.94 -19.08 -9.74
CA ASN A 203 -33.43 -18.25 -10.84
C ASN A 203 -33.42 -16.75 -10.51
N GLN A 204 -32.98 -16.38 -9.32
CA GLN A 204 -33.02 -15.00 -8.82
C GLN A 204 -31.67 -14.61 -8.28
N ASN A 205 -31.22 -13.44 -8.72
CA ASN A 205 -30.02 -12.83 -8.21
C ASN A 205 -30.40 -11.67 -7.27
N PRO A 206 -29.72 -11.54 -6.13
CA PRO A 206 -29.92 -10.43 -5.22
C PRO A 206 -29.43 -9.11 -5.87
N PRO A 207 -29.64 -7.95 -5.22
CA PRO A 207 -29.21 -6.68 -5.77
C PRO A 207 -27.70 -6.64 -5.99
N GLN A 208 -27.30 -6.14 -7.17
CA GLN A 208 -25.88 -6.07 -7.55
C GLN A 208 -25.17 -4.86 -6.95
N THR A 209 -25.93 -3.87 -6.47
CA THR A 209 -25.42 -2.59 -5.98
C THR A 209 -25.86 -2.29 -4.55
N ALA A 210 -25.10 -1.45 -3.86
CA ALA A 210 -25.47 -0.95 -2.53
C ALA A 210 -26.80 -0.18 -2.55
N ALA A 211 -27.11 0.57 -3.61
CA ALA A 211 -28.41 1.24 -3.77
C ALA A 211 -29.57 0.24 -3.86
N GLY A 212 -29.40 -0.86 -4.60
CA GLY A 212 -30.38 -1.94 -4.67
C GLY A 212 -30.60 -2.62 -3.31
N VAL A 213 -29.53 -2.78 -2.51
CA VAL A 213 -29.66 -3.25 -1.12
C VAL A 213 -30.47 -2.26 -0.27
N ILE A 214 -30.22 -0.94 -0.36
CA ILE A 214 -31.04 0.07 0.34
C ILE A 214 -32.52 -0.07 -0.03
N MET A 215 -32.82 -0.22 -1.32
CA MET A 215 -34.20 -0.42 -1.78
C MET A 215 -34.81 -1.65 -1.10
N CYS A 216 -34.11 -2.78 -1.10
CA CYS A 216 -34.55 -4.01 -0.41
C CYS A 216 -34.67 -3.89 1.11
N LEU A 217 -34.00 -2.96 1.79
CA LEU A 217 -34.10 -2.80 3.23
C LEU A 217 -35.11 -1.73 3.66
N CYS A 218 -35.33 -0.71 2.81
CA CYS A 218 -35.89 0.56 3.27
C CYS A 218 -37.21 0.96 2.60
N THR A 219 -37.52 0.46 1.40
CA THR A 219 -38.81 0.77 0.76
C THR A 219 -40.01 0.28 1.58
N ALA A 220 -41.15 0.97 1.46
CA ALA A 220 -42.36 0.58 2.18
C ALA A 220 -43.04 -0.65 1.55
N ASP A 221 -43.72 -1.41 2.40
CA ASP A 221 -44.78 -2.31 1.98
C ASP A 221 -46.14 -1.78 2.48
N TYR A 222 -47.21 -2.58 2.34
CA TYR A 222 -48.55 -2.15 2.76
C TYR A 222 -48.73 -2.08 4.29
N SER A 223 -47.80 -2.64 5.07
CA SER A 223 -47.88 -2.80 6.53
C SER A 223 -46.88 -1.93 7.29
N LYS A 224 -45.75 -1.59 6.69
CA LYS A 224 -44.67 -0.78 7.27
C LYS A 224 -44.17 0.25 6.26
N THR A 225 -44.16 1.51 6.68
CA THR A 225 -43.72 2.63 5.81
C THR A 225 -42.43 3.30 6.28
N LYS A 226 -41.89 2.94 7.46
CA LYS A 226 -40.75 3.63 8.10
C LYS A 226 -39.64 2.67 8.55
N MET A 227 -39.04 1.93 7.62
CA MET A 227 -38.06 0.89 7.97
C MET A 227 -36.67 1.38 8.37
N TYR A 228 -36.32 2.63 8.06
CA TYR A 228 -35.02 3.22 8.41
C TYR A 228 -35.22 4.52 9.21
N VAL A 229 -35.62 5.62 8.58
CA VAL A 229 -36.01 6.88 9.25
C VAL A 229 -37.50 7.10 9.08
N SER A 230 -38.06 8.03 9.85
CA SER A 230 -39.39 8.58 9.55
C SER A 230 -39.21 9.66 8.49
N PRO A 231 -39.49 9.37 7.21
CA PRO A 231 -39.34 10.40 6.19
C PRO A 231 -40.39 11.48 6.39
N GLN A 232 -40.09 12.72 6.03
CA GLN A 232 -41.11 13.78 6.00
C GLN A 232 -42.15 13.51 4.90
N THR A 233 -41.78 12.74 3.87
CA THR A 233 -42.66 12.28 2.80
C THR A 233 -42.86 10.77 2.92
N GLU A 234 -44.10 10.30 2.98
CA GLU A 234 -44.37 8.87 3.05
C GLU A 234 -43.78 8.12 1.84
N LEU A 235 -43.09 7.03 2.12
CA LEU A 235 -42.69 6.07 1.09
C LEU A 235 -43.94 5.42 0.53
N SER A 236 -44.01 5.29 -0.78
CA SER A 236 -45.14 4.57 -1.39
C SER A 236 -44.85 3.08 -1.40
N GLN A 237 -45.91 2.28 -1.51
CA GLN A 237 -45.75 0.84 -1.60
C GLN A 237 -44.87 0.47 -2.79
N TRP A 238 -43.77 -0.22 -2.54
CA TRP A 238 -42.88 -0.71 -3.57
C TRP A 238 -43.40 -2.05 -4.10
N SER A 239 -44.55 -2.04 -4.78
CA SER A 239 -45.23 -3.25 -5.28
C SER A 239 -44.76 -3.70 -6.66
N ASP A 240 -44.29 -2.79 -7.51
CA ASP A 240 -43.70 -3.06 -8.82
C ASP A 240 -42.32 -2.37 -8.91
N PRO A 241 -41.23 -3.07 -8.52
CA PRO A 241 -39.90 -2.48 -8.47
C PRO A 241 -39.46 -1.81 -9.77
N ALA A 242 -39.70 -2.46 -10.91
CA ALA A 242 -39.29 -1.98 -12.22
C ALA A 242 -39.97 -0.65 -12.61
N ARG A 243 -41.21 -0.43 -12.14
CA ARG A 243 -41.96 0.82 -12.41
C ARG A 243 -41.79 1.89 -11.35
N ASN A 244 -41.59 1.49 -10.09
CA ASN A 244 -41.64 2.41 -8.96
C ASN A 244 -40.25 2.94 -8.54
N HIS A 245 -39.16 2.43 -9.12
CA HIS A 245 -37.79 2.88 -8.82
C HIS A 245 -37.63 4.40 -8.88
N GLU A 246 -38.05 5.02 -9.99
CA GLU A 246 -37.87 6.46 -10.23
C GLU A 246 -38.60 7.32 -9.18
N ALA A 247 -39.69 6.83 -8.59
CA ALA A 247 -40.45 7.52 -7.56
C ALA A 247 -39.89 7.29 -6.14
N GLU A 248 -39.39 6.09 -5.85
CA GLU A 248 -38.98 5.70 -4.49
C GLU A 248 -37.50 5.99 -4.20
N TRP A 249 -36.61 5.81 -5.16
CA TRP A 249 -35.18 6.05 -4.95
C TRP A 249 -34.87 7.49 -4.49
N PRO A 250 -35.47 8.56 -5.08
CA PRO A 250 -35.25 9.93 -4.60
C PRO A 250 -35.64 10.16 -3.14
N LYS A 251 -36.67 9.45 -2.65
CA LYS A 251 -37.13 9.55 -1.26
C LYS A 251 -36.16 8.90 -0.28
N LEU A 252 -35.41 7.88 -0.70
CA LEU A 252 -34.44 7.19 0.14
C LEU A 252 -33.07 7.86 0.09
N LYS A 253 -32.59 8.17 -1.12
CA LYS A 253 -31.23 8.65 -1.32
C LYS A 253 -30.96 9.93 -0.53
N VAL A 254 -31.95 10.83 -0.39
CA VAL A 254 -31.78 12.15 0.25
C VAL A 254 -31.26 12.08 1.69
N PHE A 255 -31.46 10.94 2.37
CA PHE A 255 -30.98 10.73 3.73
C PHE A 255 -29.52 10.26 3.82
N CYS A 256 -28.92 9.86 2.70
CA CYS A 256 -27.48 9.66 2.62
C CYS A 256 -26.77 10.98 2.31
N ALA A 257 -25.71 11.27 3.07
CA ALA A 257 -24.81 12.37 2.77
C ALA A 257 -24.26 12.24 1.33
N PRO A 258 -24.11 13.35 0.58
CA PRO A 258 -23.59 13.30 -0.79
C PRO A 258 -22.13 12.87 -0.85
N LYS A 259 -21.36 13.12 0.21
CA LYS A 259 -19.97 12.70 0.32
C LYS A 259 -19.57 12.46 1.77
N LEU A 260 -18.47 11.75 1.95
CA LEU A 260 -17.85 11.59 3.25
C LEU A 260 -17.01 12.82 3.59
N HIS A 261 -17.00 13.16 4.88
CA HIS A 261 -16.19 14.24 5.45
C HIS A 261 -15.10 13.64 6.34
N THR A 262 -14.16 12.91 5.74
CA THR A 262 -13.04 12.28 6.43
C THR A 262 -11.80 12.26 5.54
N GLU A 263 -10.62 12.36 6.15
CA GLU A 263 -9.33 12.20 5.46
C GLU A 263 -9.05 10.73 5.09
N ARG A 264 -9.76 9.79 5.74
CA ARG A 264 -9.57 8.34 5.57
C ARG A 264 -10.87 7.64 5.11
N PRO A 265 -11.40 8.00 3.93
CA PRO A 265 -12.65 7.43 3.44
C PRO A 265 -12.58 5.92 3.25
N GLU A 266 -11.42 5.37 2.87
CA GLU A 266 -11.25 3.94 2.71
C GLU A 266 -11.43 3.16 4.03
N GLU A 267 -11.05 3.75 5.17
CA GLU A 267 -11.29 3.15 6.49
C GLU A 267 -12.76 3.20 6.90
N ALA A 268 -13.41 4.35 6.67
CA ALA A 268 -14.84 4.51 6.95
C ALA A 268 -15.69 3.52 6.14
N VAL A 269 -15.39 3.38 4.84
CA VAL A 269 -16.08 2.46 3.92
C VAL A 269 -15.82 1.02 4.31
N SER A 270 -14.58 0.64 4.57
CA SER A 270 -14.25 -0.71 5.02
C SER A 270 -14.95 -1.06 6.32
N GLY A 271 -14.91 -0.17 7.32
CA GLY A 271 -15.56 -0.39 8.61
C GLY A 271 -17.07 -0.49 8.47
N ALA A 272 -17.67 0.26 7.55
CA ALA A 272 -19.09 0.16 7.25
C ALA A 272 -19.46 -1.18 6.59
N LEU A 273 -18.68 -1.62 5.60
CA LEU A 273 -18.89 -2.90 4.94
C LEU A 273 -18.74 -4.09 5.90
N GLU A 274 -17.63 -4.17 6.63
CA GLU A 274 -17.40 -5.29 7.55
C GLU A 274 -18.40 -5.28 8.73
N SER A 275 -18.85 -4.09 9.15
CA SER A 275 -19.96 -3.97 10.11
C SER A 275 -21.28 -4.50 9.54
N LEU A 276 -21.57 -4.36 8.25
CA LEU A 276 -22.77 -4.94 7.64
C LEU A 276 -22.66 -6.46 7.58
N LEU A 277 -21.52 -6.97 7.11
CA LEU A 277 -21.30 -8.41 6.90
C LEU A 277 -21.24 -9.18 8.23
N SER A 278 -20.74 -8.56 9.30
CA SER A 278 -20.76 -9.18 10.65
C SER A 278 -22.14 -9.23 11.30
N ASN A 279 -23.14 -8.53 10.77
CA ASN A 279 -24.52 -8.53 11.29
C ASN A 279 -25.47 -9.38 10.43
N LEU A 280 -24.93 -10.28 9.60
CA LEU A 280 -25.75 -11.24 8.86
C LEU A 280 -26.41 -12.24 9.81
N HIS A 281 -27.68 -12.51 9.56
CA HIS A 281 -28.43 -13.52 10.29
C HIS A 281 -28.53 -14.80 9.46
N TYR A 282 -28.09 -15.94 10.00
CA TYR A 282 -28.23 -17.23 9.34
C TYR A 282 -29.52 -17.94 9.75
N SER A 283 -30.30 -18.36 8.77
CA SER A 283 -31.45 -19.24 8.97
C SER A 283 -31.77 -20.01 7.69
N SER A 284 -32.17 -21.27 7.81
CA SER A 284 -32.73 -22.06 6.71
C SER A 284 -31.85 -22.07 5.44
N ASN A 285 -30.54 -22.28 5.60
CA ASN A 285 -29.55 -22.24 4.51
C ASN A 285 -29.44 -20.91 3.76
N LYS A 286 -29.72 -19.80 4.47
CA LYS A 286 -29.58 -18.45 3.94
C LYS A 286 -28.95 -17.51 4.97
N LEU A 287 -28.18 -16.56 4.46
CA LEU A 287 -27.75 -15.36 5.19
C LEU A 287 -28.66 -14.20 4.84
N TYR A 288 -29.16 -13.51 5.86
CA TYR A 288 -30.04 -12.36 5.74
C TYR A 288 -29.30 -11.09 6.14
N LEU A 289 -29.28 -10.11 5.23
CA LEU A 289 -28.82 -8.75 5.50
C LEU A 289 -30.03 -7.85 5.73
N GLY A 290 -30.10 -7.22 6.90
CA GLY A 290 -31.24 -6.41 7.32
C GLY A 290 -32.25 -7.17 8.17
N ALA A 291 -33.35 -6.50 8.49
CA ALA A 291 -34.34 -7.01 9.43
C ALA A 291 -35.09 -8.21 8.86
N TRP A 292 -34.87 -9.37 9.47
CA TRP A 292 -35.50 -10.64 9.14
C TRP A 292 -36.01 -11.30 10.42
N GLN A 293 -37.14 -11.98 10.32
CA GLN A 293 -37.76 -12.63 11.47
C GLN A 293 -38.17 -14.08 11.18
N SER A 294 -38.98 -14.32 10.13
CA SER A 294 -39.48 -15.67 9.87
C SER A 294 -39.85 -15.97 8.41
N THR A 295 -40.18 -14.96 7.61
CA THR A 295 -40.56 -15.16 6.20
C THR A 295 -39.44 -14.74 5.26
N PRO A 296 -39.46 -15.20 4.00
CA PRO A 296 -38.53 -14.69 3.01
C PRO A 296 -38.62 -13.16 2.87
N CYS A 297 -37.52 -12.51 2.51
CA CYS A 297 -37.49 -11.06 2.36
C CYS A 297 -38.55 -10.58 1.36
N ARG A 298 -39.26 -9.51 1.72
CA ARG A 298 -40.20 -8.80 0.84
C ARG A 298 -41.39 -9.63 0.32
N THR A 299 -41.86 -10.59 1.10
CA THR A 299 -43.14 -11.30 0.84
C THR A 299 -44.38 -10.53 1.28
N GLY A 300 -44.22 -9.31 1.80
CA GLY A 300 -45.32 -8.47 2.26
C GLY A 300 -46.01 -9.02 3.50
N SER A 301 -45.28 -9.57 4.46
CA SER A 301 -45.84 -10.03 5.75
C SER A 301 -45.48 -9.11 6.91
N GLY A 302 -44.72 -8.03 6.67
CA GLY A 302 -44.09 -7.25 7.73
C GLY A 302 -42.94 -7.98 8.44
N ASP A 303 -42.62 -9.23 8.05
CA ASP A 303 -41.67 -10.10 8.77
C ASP A 303 -40.26 -10.16 8.12
N GLY A 304 -40.01 -9.36 7.07
CA GLY A 304 -38.73 -9.41 6.34
C GLY A 304 -38.47 -8.22 5.41
N PHE A 305 -37.62 -7.30 5.86
CA PHE A 305 -37.06 -6.17 5.10
C PHE A 305 -35.56 -6.35 4.97
N CYS A 306 -35.18 -7.27 4.09
CA CYS A 306 -33.83 -7.78 4.02
C CYS A 306 -33.44 -8.12 2.57
N VAL A 307 -32.18 -8.52 2.40
CA VAL A 307 -31.72 -9.31 1.25
C VAL A 307 -31.29 -10.67 1.76
N SER A 308 -31.59 -11.74 1.01
CA SER A 308 -31.15 -13.09 1.35
C SER A 308 -30.14 -13.65 0.35
N TYR A 309 -29.13 -14.34 0.86
CA TYR A 309 -28.06 -15.00 0.12
C TYR A 309 -28.07 -16.48 0.47
N THR A 310 -27.81 -17.35 -0.50
CA THR A 310 -27.70 -18.79 -0.23
C THR A 310 -26.44 -19.05 0.58
N ALA A 311 -26.53 -19.87 1.62
CA ALA A 311 -25.38 -20.20 2.47
C ALA A 311 -25.56 -21.59 3.07
N SER A 312 -24.50 -22.39 3.08
CA SER A 312 -24.51 -23.73 3.68
C SER A 312 -24.42 -23.70 5.21
N ALA A 313 -23.83 -22.65 5.78
CA ALA A 313 -23.64 -22.44 7.20
C ALA A 313 -23.60 -20.93 7.53
N ALA A 314 -23.57 -20.60 8.83
CA ALA A 314 -23.58 -19.21 9.28
C ALA A 314 -22.31 -18.41 8.92
N ASP A 315 -21.19 -19.11 8.75
CA ASP A 315 -19.89 -18.57 8.34
C ASP A 315 -19.64 -18.66 6.82
N ASP A 316 -20.59 -19.23 6.05
CA ASP A 316 -20.49 -19.33 4.59
C ASP A 316 -20.90 -18.01 3.93
N THR A 317 -20.00 -17.02 3.95
CA THR A 317 -20.20 -15.71 3.30
C THR A 317 -19.88 -15.71 1.80
N SER A 318 -19.57 -16.86 1.21
CA SER A 318 -18.99 -16.95 -0.14
C SER A 318 -19.85 -16.30 -1.23
N ASN A 319 -21.18 -16.37 -1.12
CA ASN A 319 -22.09 -15.78 -2.11
C ASN A 319 -22.30 -14.27 -1.90
N ILE A 320 -22.32 -13.78 -0.66
CA ILE A 320 -22.40 -12.34 -0.40
C ILE A 320 -21.06 -11.65 -0.74
N ASP A 321 -19.93 -12.31 -0.47
CA ASP A 321 -18.59 -11.78 -0.75
C ASP A 321 -18.33 -11.56 -2.24
N LYS A 322 -18.96 -12.37 -3.10
CA LYS A 322 -18.91 -12.27 -4.57
C LYS A 322 -19.92 -11.28 -5.15
N GLN A 323 -20.77 -10.67 -4.33
CA GLN A 323 -21.72 -9.68 -4.86
C GLN A 323 -20.94 -8.47 -5.39
N PRO A 324 -21.30 -7.93 -6.57
CA PRO A 324 -20.52 -6.88 -7.21
C PRO A 324 -20.27 -5.67 -6.30
N TRP A 325 -21.26 -5.27 -5.49
CA TRP A 325 -21.10 -4.17 -4.55
C TRP A 325 -20.11 -4.45 -3.40
N VAL A 326 -19.99 -5.70 -2.94
CA VAL A 326 -19.03 -6.10 -1.90
C VAL A 326 -17.63 -6.19 -2.48
N GLU A 327 -17.47 -6.93 -3.59
CA GLU A 327 -16.18 -7.15 -4.23
C GLU A 327 -15.53 -5.84 -4.68
N LYS A 328 -16.28 -4.98 -5.39
CA LYS A 328 -15.77 -3.70 -5.89
C LYS A 328 -15.45 -2.73 -4.76
N THR A 329 -16.25 -2.73 -3.69
CA THR A 329 -15.97 -1.93 -2.48
C THR A 329 -14.66 -2.38 -1.84
N ARG A 330 -14.46 -3.69 -1.64
CA ARG A 330 -13.21 -4.24 -1.08
C ARG A 330 -12.00 -3.96 -1.96
N LEU A 331 -12.15 -4.09 -3.28
CA LEU A 331 -11.08 -3.81 -4.23
C LEU A 331 -10.64 -2.35 -4.15
N ALA A 332 -11.59 -1.41 -4.22
CA ALA A 332 -11.32 0.02 -4.11
C ALA A 332 -10.65 0.37 -2.77
N VAL A 333 -11.22 -0.07 -1.66
CA VAL A 333 -10.68 0.17 -0.31
C VAL A 333 -9.28 -0.39 -0.16
N THR A 334 -9.03 -1.61 -0.64
CA THR A 334 -7.72 -2.26 -0.53
C THR A 334 -6.67 -1.52 -1.34
N ALA A 335 -7.00 -1.12 -2.56
CA ALA A 335 -6.11 -0.36 -3.42
C ALA A 335 -5.76 1.01 -2.81
N LEU A 336 -6.76 1.73 -2.27
CA LEU A 336 -6.55 3.01 -1.60
C LEU A 336 -5.68 2.89 -0.34
N ARG A 337 -5.89 1.85 0.48
CA ARG A 337 -5.04 1.57 1.66
C ARG A 337 -3.60 1.30 1.26
N ARG A 338 -3.39 0.44 0.25
CA ARG A 338 -2.05 0.13 -0.27
C ARG A 338 -1.36 1.36 -0.84
N SER A 339 -2.09 2.20 -1.57
CA SER A 339 -1.55 3.45 -2.12
C SER A 339 -1.07 4.39 -1.01
N ARG A 340 -1.88 4.57 0.04
CA ARG A 340 -1.52 5.41 1.20
C ARG A 340 -0.35 4.85 2.01
N GLN A 341 -0.33 3.54 2.23
CA GLN A 341 0.80 2.88 2.91
C GLN A 341 2.08 3.06 2.09
N ALA A 342 2.01 2.83 0.78
CA ALA A 342 3.15 2.99 -0.11
C ALA A 342 3.71 4.42 -0.11
N ALA A 343 2.83 5.43 -0.11
CA ALA A 343 3.23 6.84 0.02
C ALA A 343 3.94 7.13 1.36
N THR A 344 3.46 6.53 2.45
CA THR A 344 4.05 6.69 3.78
C THR A 344 5.44 6.05 3.85
N GLU A 345 5.59 4.85 3.29
CA GLU A 345 6.87 4.16 3.20
C GLU A 345 7.85 4.90 2.26
N ALA A 346 7.37 5.42 1.12
CA ALA A 346 8.18 6.21 0.20
C ALA A 346 8.74 7.48 0.87
N LYS A 347 7.94 8.17 1.70
CA LYS A 347 8.40 9.29 2.54
C LYS A 347 9.49 8.87 3.52
N GLN A 348 9.36 7.69 4.11
CA GLN A 348 10.38 7.17 5.02
C GLN A 348 11.69 6.84 4.29
N LEU A 349 11.61 6.21 3.11
CA LEU A 349 12.78 5.94 2.27
C LEU A 349 13.49 7.23 1.84
N LYS A 350 12.74 8.29 1.51
CA LYS A 350 13.30 9.62 1.23
C LYS A 350 14.08 10.18 2.43
N ARG A 351 13.56 10.05 3.65
CA ARG A 351 14.27 10.46 4.89
C ARG A 351 15.53 9.62 5.13
N GLN A 352 15.48 8.32 4.86
CA GLN A 352 16.66 7.45 4.95
C GLN A 352 17.74 7.87 3.96
N LEU A 353 17.39 8.23 2.72
CA LEU A 353 18.34 8.75 1.74
C LEU A 353 18.96 10.07 2.20
N ALA A 354 18.16 10.99 2.75
CA ALA A 354 18.69 12.23 3.32
C ALA A 354 19.66 11.95 4.49
N THR A 355 19.38 10.92 5.30
CA THR A 355 20.27 10.47 6.37
C THR A 355 21.58 9.92 5.81
N ILE A 356 21.54 9.09 4.77
CA ILE A 356 22.73 8.59 4.07
C ILE A 356 23.61 9.74 3.58
N VAL A 357 23.01 10.81 3.04
CA VAL A 357 23.76 11.99 2.61
C VAL A 357 24.45 12.69 3.78
N GLY A 358 23.81 12.76 4.95
CA GLY A 358 24.43 13.25 6.17
C GLY A 358 25.57 12.35 6.67
N GLU A 359 25.40 11.02 6.59
CA GLU A 359 26.43 10.03 6.93
C GLU A 359 27.64 10.17 6.00
N LEU A 360 27.43 10.38 4.70
CA LEU A 360 28.49 10.67 3.73
C LEU A 360 29.26 11.94 4.09
N ALA A 361 28.56 13.02 4.43
CA ALA A 361 29.20 14.27 4.85
C ALA A 361 30.04 14.10 6.13
N ALA A 362 29.53 13.34 7.12
CA ALA A 362 30.28 13.02 8.33
C ALA A 362 31.52 12.18 8.04
N ALA A 363 31.41 11.18 7.15
CA ALA A 363 32.54 10.35 6.72
C ALA A 363 33.61 11.17 5.98
N ALA A 364 33.20 12.10 5.10
CA ALA A 364 34.12 13.00 4.41
C ALA A 364 34.87 13.92 5.37
N GLN A 365 34.18 14.50 6.36
CA GLN A 365 34.81 15.29 7.42
C GLN A 365 35.81 14.47 8.24
N ALA A 366 35.46 13.23 8.61
CA ALA A 366 36.37 12.34 9.32
C ALA A 366 37.62 12.04 8.49
N ALA A 367 37.48 11.74 7.20
CA ALA A 367 38.59 11.51 6.29
C ALA A 367 39.48 12.77 6.14
N LYS A 368 38.88 13.96 6.10
CA LYS A 368 39.61 15.24 6.04
C LYS A 368 40.44 15.50 7.29
N ASN A 369 39.89 15.18 8.46
CA ASN A 369 40.50 15.42 9.78
C ASN A 369 41.51 14.35 10.17
N MET A 370 41.57 13.22 9.48
CA MET A 370 42.70 12.31 9.57
C MET A 370 43.92 13.03 8.98
N ASN A 371 44.65 13.72 9.85
CA ASN A 371 45.97 14.25 9.55
C ASN A 371 46.75 13.15 8.85
N THR A 372 47.34 13.51 7.71
CA THR A 372 48.50 12.84 7.12
C THR A 372 49.69 12.93 8.09
N LYS A 373 49.53 12.45 9.33
CA LYS A 373 50.65 11.98 10.13
C LYS A 373 51.19 10.76 9.40
N THR A 374 51.99 11.06 8.39
CA THR A 374 53.25 10.39 8.19
C THR A 374 53.08 8.87 8.17
N ILE A 375 52.46 8.34 7.12
CA ILE A 375 53.11 7.20 6.47
C ILE A 375 54.32 7.79 5.74
N ASN A 376 55.32 8.26 6.49
CA ASN A 376 56.66 8.12 5.99
C ASN A 376 56.80 6.62 5.89
N THR A 377 56.80 6.09 4.68
CA THR A 377 57.70 5.00 4.35
C THR A 377 59.13 5.50 4.60
N GLU A 378 59.48 5.72 5.87
CA GLU A 378 60.80 5.33 6.29
C GLU A 378 60.81 3.83 6.07
N LYS A 379 61.74 3.44 5.22
CA LYS A 379 62.10 2.07 4.94
C LYS A 379 62.74 1.49 6.19
N THR A 380 61.99 1.39 7.29
CA THR A 380 62.41 0.67 8.49
C THR A 380 61.86 -0.72 8.32
N ALA A 381 62.72 -1.60 7.78
CA ALA A 381 62.53 -3.03 7.90
C ALA A 381 62.14 -3.38 9.35
N PRO A 382 61.20 -4.31 9.59
CA PRO A 382 60.79 -4.66 10.93
C PRO A 382 61.99 -5.32 11.62
N THR A 383 62.70 -4.55 12.45
CA THR A 383 63.72 -5.07 13.34
C THR A 383 63.03 -5.41 14.66
N SER A 384 62.09 -6.36 14.63
CA SER A 384 61.37 -6.80 15.84
C SER A 384 61.51 -8.29 16.16
N THR A 385 62.23 -9.07 15.36
CA THR A 385 62.54 -10.48 15.68
C THR A 385 63.78 -10.62 16.56
N ASN A 386 64.76 -9.72 16.50
CA ASN A 386 66.01 -9.89 17.26
C ASN A 386 65.89 -9.53 18.75
N LYS A 387 65.02 -8.58 19.15
CA LYS A 387 64.78 -8.28 20.58
C LYS A 387 63.92 -9.34 21.25
N LEU A 388 62.88 -9.85 20.58
CA LEU A 388 62.05 -10.92 21.12
C LEU A 388 62.81 -12.25 21.26
N ASN A 389 63.74 -12.54 20.34
CA ASN A 389 64.59 -13.73 20.43
C ASN A 389 65.66 -13.59 21.52
N ALA A 390 66.25 -12.40 21.72
CA ALA A 390 67.20 -12.17 22.81
C ALA A 390 66.54 -12.30 24.19
N ASP A 391 65.33 -11.73 24.38
CA ASP A 391 64.57 -11.87 25.63
C ASP A 391 64.13 -13.34 25.85
N CYS A 392 63.74 -14.06 24.79
CA CYS A 392 63.40 -15.49 24.90
C CYS A 392 64.61 -16.38 25.21
N ASP A 393 65.80 -16.07 24.67
CA ASP A 393 67.03 -16.81 24.94
C ASP A 393 67.59 -16.52 26.34
N GLU A 394 67.39 -15.31 26.88
CA GLU A 394 67.72 -14.96 28.27
C GLU A 394 66.84 -15.70 29.29
N HIS A 395 65.62 -16.09 28.90
CA HIS A 395 64.71 -16.89 29.73
C HIS A 395 64.86 -18.43 29.58
N LYS A 396 65.71 -18.92 28.66
CA LYS A 396 65.97 -20.37 28.51
C LYS A 396 66.85 -20.98 29.62
N SER A 397 67.60 -20.15 30.34
CA SER A 397 68.52 -20.59 31.41
C SER A 397 67.83 -20.89 32.75
N ASN A 398 66.54 -20.59 32.89
CA ASN A 398 65.81 -20.76 34.16
C ASN A 398 65.10 -22.11 34.32
N LYS A 399 65.28 -23.06 33.39
CA LYS A 399 64.75 -24.42 33.52
C LYS A 399 65.24 -25.10 34.82
N ASN A 400 66.52 -24.96 35.11
CA ASN A 400 67.15 -25.55 36.29
C ASN A 400 66.70 -24.88 37.61
N THR A 401 66.10 -23.69 37.53
CA THR A 401 65.65 -22.90 38.68
C THR A 401 64.18 -23.20 39.04
N CYS A 402 63.29 -23.51 38.08
CA CYS A 402 61.94 -24.02 38.44
C CYS A 402 62.00 -25.48 38.92
N GLU A 403 62.81 -26.32 38.28
CA GLU A 403 62.87 -27.76 38.59
C GLU A 403 63.55 -28.05 39.96
N SER A 404 64.34 -27.11 40.50
CA SER A 404 65.02 -27.26 41.81
C SER A 404 64.25 -26.68 43.00
N THR A 405 63.07 -26.09 42.78
CA THR A 405 62.30 -25.43 43.85
C THR A 405 60.95 -26.08 44.18
N ASP A 406 60.58 -27.22 43.59
CA ASP A 406 59.29 -27.91 43.82
C ASP A 406 58.06 -26.99 43.76
N LYS A 407 58.11 -25.92 42.95
CA LYS A 407 57.01 -24.93 42.79
C LYS A 407 56.33 -24.99 41.42
N CYS A 408 56.66 -26.01 40.63
CA CYS A 408 56.02 -26.28 39.36
C CYS A 408 54.96 -27.40 39.62
N GLU A 409 53.77 -27.03 40.13
CA GLU A 409 52.52 -27.85 40.07
C GLU A 409 51.67 -27.43 38.87
#